data_AF-A0A938A0C3-F1
#
_entry.id   AF-A0A938A0C3-F1
#
_cell.length_a   1.000
_cell.length_b   1.000
_cell.length_c   1.000
_cell.angle_alpha   90.00
_cell.angle_beta   90.00
_cell.angle_gamma   90.00
#
_symmetry.space_group_name_H-M   'P 1'
#
loop_
_entity.id
_entity.type
_entity.pdbx_description
1 polymer ?
#
loop_
_entity_poly.entity_id
_entity_poly.type
_entity_poly.pdbx_seq_one_letter_code
_entity_poly.pdbx_strand_id
1 'polypeptide(L)'
;APGKMIKGMGGAMDLVAGVKKIIVVMEHTSKDGAPKFVPECTLPLTGGNVVDMIITDLAVFQRPDHASPFRLVEMAPAVTAQEVAAKTTAHYHS
;
A
#
# COMPACT_ATOMS: atom_id res chain seq x y z
N ALA A 1 25.34 12.43 -7.17
CA ALA A 1 24.79 13.39 -8.15
C ALA A 1 23.26 13.33 -8.08
N PRO A 2 22.55 14.47 -8.04
CA PRO A 2 21.09 14.48 -7.96
C PRO A 2 20.51 14.22 -9.35
N GLY A 3 19.75 13.13 -9.50
CA GLY A 3 19.28 12.64 -10.80
C GLY A 3 18.05 11.74 -10.74
N LYS A 4 17.25 11.82 -9.67
CA LYS A 4 15.99 11.08 -9.60
C LYS A 4 14.82 12.03 -9.85
N MET A 5 14.32 11.94 -11.08
CA MET A 5 13.08 12.50 -11.61
C MET A 5 12.04 12.83 -10.52
N ILE A 6 11.86 14.10 -10.22
CA ILE A 6 10.70 14.62 -9.48
C ILE A 6 9.72 15.11 -10.56
N LYS A 7 8.84 14.22 -11.02
CA LYS A 7 7.61 14.70 -11.66
C LYS A 7 6.79 15.33 -10.54
N GLY A 8 6.51 16.63 -10.67
CA GLY A 8 5.93 17.45 -9.63
C GLY A 8 4.69 16.84 -8.97
N MET A 9 4.47 17.22 -7.72
CA MET A 9 3.23 16.97 -6.98
C MET A 9 2.04 17.60 -7.74
N GLY A 10 1.53 16.91 -8.77
CA GLY A 10 0.27 17.24 -9.44
C GLY A 10 -0.94 16.79 -8.61
N GLY A 11 -2.14 16.86 -9.18
CA GLY A 11 -3.45 16.64 -8.53
C GLY A 11 -3.69 15.33 -7.77
N ALA A 12 -2.69 14.47 -7.62
CA ALA A 12 -2.69 13.39 -6.63
C ALA A 12 -2.88 13.93 -5.19
N MET A 13 -2.30 15.09 -4.85
CA MET A 13 -2.51 15.73 -3.54
C MET A 13 -3.94 16.28 -3.34
N ASP A 14 -4.63 16.67 -4.41
CA ASP A 14 -6.01 17.18 -4.36
C ASP A 14 -7.01 16.02 -4.15
N LEU A 15 -6.76 14.89 -4.81
CA LEU A 15 -7.55 13.66 -4.62
C LEU A 15 -7.57 13.19 -3.17
N VAL A 16 -6.47 13.34 -2.43
CA VAL A 16 -6.39 12.87 -1.04
C VAL A 16 -7.28 13.67 -0.08
N ALA A 17 -7.60 14.93 -0.41
CA ALA A 17 -8.33 15.84 0.48
C ALA A 17 -9.86 15.75 0.35
N GLY A 18 -10.38 15.21 -0.77
CA GLY A 18 -11.82 15.30 -1.09
C GLY A 18 -12.54 13.97 -1.39
N VAL A 19 -11.84 12.84 -1.45
CA VAL A 19 -12.46 11.56 -1.85
C VAL A 19 -12.89 10.73 -0.64
N LYS A 20 -14.02 10.04 -0.77
CA LYS A 20 -14.59 9.19 0.30
C LYS A 20 -13.81 7.90 0.54
N LYS A 21 -13.01 7.45 -0.44
CA LYS A 21 -12.24 6.21 -0.37
C LYS A 21 -10.99 6.31 -1.24
N ILE A 22 -9.84 5.96 -0.68
CA ILE A 22 -8.54 5.95 -1.34
C ILE A 22 -8.09 4.50 -1.50
N ILE A 23 -7.97 4.08 -2.76
CA ILE A 23 -7.55 2.74 -3.14
C ILE A 23 -6.19 2.84 -3.82
N VAL A 24 -5.22 2.10 -3.31
CA VAL A 24 -3.88 1.98 -3.88
C VAL A 24 -3.79 0.66 -4.64
N VAL A 25 -3.42 0.74 -5.91
CA VAL A 25 -3.10 -0.45 -6.72
C VAL A 25 -1.60 -0.45 -7.00
N MET A 26 -0.91 -1.51 -6.60
CA MET A 26 0.53 -1.60 -6.77
C MET A 26 1.04 -3.05 -6.81
N GLU A 27 2.21 -3.28 -7.40
CA GLU A 27 2.96 -4.52 -7.15
C GLU A 27 3.32 -4.64 -5.67
N HIS A 28 3.22 -5.85 -5.11
CA HIS A 28 3.41 -6.16 -3.70
C HIS A 28 4.88 -5.99 -3.26
N THR A 29 5.80 -6.35 -4.15
CA THR A 29 7.25 -6.23 -3.94
C THR A 29 7.86 -5.25 -4.95
N SER A 30 9.02 -4.70 -4.62
CA SER A 30 9.86 -3.98 -5.59
C SER A 30 10.48 -4.95 -6.60
N LYS A 31 11.15 -4.41 -7.63
CA LYS A 31 11.93 -5.21 -8.59
C LYS A 31 13.03 -6.05 -7.93
N ASP A 32 13.53 -5.59 -6.79
CA ASP A 32 14.57 -6.28 -6.01
C ASP A 32 13.97 -7.31 -5.02
N GLY A 33 12.64 -7.50 -5.05
CA GLY A 33 11.92 -8.41 -4.16
C GLY A 33 11.61 -7.85 -2.78
N ALA A 34 11.97 -6.60 -2.49
CA ALA A 34 11.72 -5.97 -1.20
C ALA A 34 10.21 -5.68 -1.00
N PRO A 35 9.62 -6.03 0.16
CA PRO A 35 8.24 -5.70 0.49
C PRO A 35 7.95 -4.20 0.38
N LYS A 36 6.83 -3.85 -0.27
CA LYS A 36 6.39 -2.45 -0.37
C LYS A 36 5.34 -2.08 0.67
N PHE A 37 4.62 -3.06 1.22
CA PHE A 37 3.74 -2.83 2.36
C PHE A 37 4.54 -3.00 3.65
N VAL A 38 4.98 -1.86 4.19
CA VAL A 38 5.92 -1.74 5.32
C VAL A 38 5.29 -1.00 6.51
N PRO A 39 5.81 -1.14 7.74
CA PRO A 39 5.28 -0.44 8.93
C PRO A 39 5.38 1.08 8.86
N GLU A 40 6.42 1.61 8.23
CA GLU A 40 6.65 3.05 8.09
C GLU A 40 7.21 3.36 6.70
N CYS A 41 6.63 4.37 6.03
CA CYS A 41 7.09 4.79 4.72
C CYS A 41 8.44 5.50 4.83
N THR A 42 9.43 5.03 4.05
CA THR A 42 10.76 5.64 3.98
C THR A 42 10.87 6.73 2.90
N LEU A 43 9.85 6.85 2.04
CA LEU A 43 9.76 7.83 0.98
C LEU A 43 8.84 8.99 1.37
N PRO A 44 9.04 10.20 0.81
CA PRO A 44 8.18 11.35 1.11
C PRO A 44 6.70 11.01 0.92
N LEU A 45 5.92 11.19 1.99
CA LEU A 45 4.49 10.88 2.00
C LEU A 45 3.75 11.82 1.04
N THR A 46 2.95 11.26 0.14
CA THR A 46 1.99 12.03 -0.66
C THR A 46 0.77 12.44 0.17
N GLY A 47 0.43 11.67 1.20
CA GLY A 47 -0.59 11.94 2.21
C GLY A 47 -0.45 10.95 3.37
N GLY A 48 -0.55 11.42 4.61
CA GLY A 48 -0.35 10.60 5.81
C GLY A 48 -1.63 9.88 6.25
N ASN A 49 -1.56 8.56 6.45
CA ASN A 49 -2.64 7.74 6.97
C ASN A 49 -3.97 7.81 6.19
N VAL A 50 -3.90 7.95 4.86
CA VAL A 50 -5.06 8.23 4.00
C VAL A 50 -5.62 7.03 3.24
N VAL A 51 -4.91 5.89 3.22
CA VAL A 51 -5.28 4.76 2.35
C VAL A 51 -6.33 3.89 3.01
N ASP A 52 -7.43 3.55 2.33
CA ASP A 52 -8.48 2.66 2.84
C ASP A 52 -8.29 1.21 2.40
N MET A 53 -7.76 1.02 1.19
CA MET A 53 -7.60 -0.30 0.57
C MET A 53 -6.33 -0.35 -0.28
N ILE A 54 -5.64 -1.48 -0.21
CA ILE A 54 -4.45 -1.79 -1.00
C ILE A 54 -4.75 -3.05 -1.80
N ILE A 55 -4.65 -2.97 -3.11
CA ILE A 55 -4.79 -4.09 -4.03
C ILE A 55 -3.42 -4.36 -4.64
N THR A 56 -2.95 -5.59 -4.50
CA THR A 56 -1.71 -6.04 -5.14
C THR A 56 -1.94 -7.27 -6.00
N ASP A 57 -0.88 -7.69 -6.70
CA ASP A 57 -0.81 -8.94 -7.44
C ASP A 57 -0.94 -10.20 -6.56
N LEU A 58 -0.78 -10.06 -5.23
CA LEU A 58 -0.85 -11.18 -4.27
C LEU A 58 -2.11 -11.17 -3.42
N ALA A 59 -2.59 -9.99 -3.02
CA ALA A 59 -3.63 -9.87 -2.02
C ALA A 59 -4.33 -8.51 -2.03
N VAL A 60 -5.51 -8.48 -1.43
CA VAL A 60 -6.24 -7.25 -1.11
C VAL A 60 -6.22 -7.06 0.40
N PHE A 61 -5.80 -5.87 0.81
CA PHE A 61 -5.88 -5.41 2.20
C PHE A 61 -6.88 -4.25 2.30
N GLN A 62 -7.69 -4.26 3.36
CA GLN A 62 -8.65 -3.19 3.61
C GLN A 62 -8.74 -2.89 5.11
N ARG A 63 -8.98 -1.63 5.45
CA ARG A 63 -9.41 -1.23 6.79
C ARG A 63 -10.75 -0.51 6.73
N PRO A 64 -11.58 -0.59 7.79
CA PRO A 64 -12.87 0.10 7.84
C PRO A 64 -12.73 1.62 8.07
N ASP A 65 -11.63 2.05 8.70
CA ASP A 65 -11.33 3.45 9.02
C ASP A 65 -9.81 3.64 9.24
N HIS A 66 -9.37 4.88 9.42
CA HIS A 66 -7.96 5.23 9.56
C HIS A 66 -7.33 4.93 10.93
N ALA A 67 -8.13 4.54 11.93
CA ALA A 67 -7.65 4.12 13.24
C ALA A 67 -7.49 2.59 13.34
N SER A 68 -8.16 1.85 12.45
CA SER A 68 -8.15 0.41 12.40
C SER A 68 -6.94 -0.14 11.63
N PRO A 69 -6.41 -1.32 12.02
CA PRO A 69 -5.39 -2.01 11.25
C PRO A 69 -5.96 -2.52 9.92
N PHE A 70 -5.08 -2.67 8.94
CA PHE A 70 -5.42 -3.34 7.69
C PHE A 70 -5.74 -4.82 7.95
N ARG A 71 -6.72 -5.33 7.20
CA ARG A 71 -7.14 -6.73 7.20
C ARG A 71 -6.90 -7.32 5.82
N LEU A 72 -6.35 -8.53 5.76
CA LEU A 72 -6.28 -9.32 4.54
C LEU A 72 -7.69 -9.81 4.20
N VAL A 73 -8.27 -9.30 3.11
CA VAL A 73 -9.66 -9.64 2.73
C VAL A 73 -9.75 -10.64 1.60
N GLU A 74 -8.74 -10.67 0.72
CA GLU A 74 -8.70 -11.58 -0.41
C GLU A 74 -7.24 -11.89 -0.78
N MET A 75 -6.99 -13.09 -1.29
CA MET A 75 -5.71 -13.51 -1.85
C MET A 75 -5.88 -13.86 -3.32
N ALA A 76 -4.88 -13.56 -4.13
CA ALA A 76 -4.89 -13.94 -5.53
C ALA A 76 -4.96 -15.47 -5.69
N PRO A 77 -5.48 -15.97 -6.82
CA PRO A 77 -5.54 -17.40 -7.08
C PRO A 77 -4.17 -18.06 -6.94
N ALA A 78 -4.11 -19.19 -6.24
CA ALA A 78 -2.88 -19.94 -5.94
C ALA A 78 -1.86 -19.27 -5.00
N VAL A 79 -2.14 -18.07 -4.46
CA VAL A 79 -1.34 -17.46 -3.41
C VAL A 79 -1.76 -17.98 -2.04
N THR A 80 -0.78 -18.26 -1.18
CA THR A 80 -1.02 -18.73 0.20
C THR A 80 -0.86 -17.61 1.21
N ALA A 81 -1.54 -17.71 2.36
CA ALA A 81 -1.38 -16.74 3.45
C ALA A 81 0.07 -16.64 3.93
N GLN A 82 0.81 -17.76 3.90
CA GLN A 82 2.23 -17.79 4.24
C GLN A 82 3.07 -16.98 3.25
N GLU A 83 2.78 -17.05 1.95
CA GLU A 83 3.48 -16.26 0.94
C GLU A 83 3.21 -14.76 1.13
N VAL A 84 1.97 -14.38 1.38
CA VAL A 84 1.60 -12.98 1.67
C VAL A 84 2.34 -12.48 2.92
N ALA A 85 2.37 -13.27 3.99
CA ALA A 85 3.09 -12.94 5.22
C ALA A 85 4.61 -12.84 4.99
N ALA A 86 5.20 -13.72 4.19
CA ALA A 86 6.63 -13.66 3.88
C ALA A 86 7.00 -12.42 3.04
N LYS A 87 6.07 -11.89 2.25
CA LYS A 87 6.27 -10.73 1.36
C LYS A 87 5.70 -9.42 1.90
N THR A 88 5.15 -9.41 3.12
CA THR A 88 4.61 -8.23 3.81
C THR A 88 5.35 -8.01 5.12
N THR A 89 5.89 -6.81 5.35
CA THR A 89 6.50 -6.47 6.65
C THR A 89 5.61 -5.58 7.52
N ALA A 90 4.58 -4.96 6.94
CA ALA A 90 3.55 -4.25 7.68
C ALA A 90 2.74 -5.18 8.59
N HIS A 91 2.23 -4.64 9.70
CA HIS A 91 1.28 -5.35 10.55
C HIS A 91 -0.12 -5.32 9.92
N TYR A 92 -0.77 -6.48 9.82
CA TYR A 92 -2.14 -6.64 9.37
C TYR A 92 -2.82 -7.82 10.10
N HIS A 93 -4.15 -7.88 10.04
CA HIS A 93 -4.93 -9.01 10.55
C HIS A 93 -5.38 -9.92 9.40
N SER A 94 -5.37 -11.23 9.59
CA SER A 94 -5.96 -12.23 8.67
C SER A 94 -7.40 -12.56 9.02
#